data_AF-A0A4U0U0A6-F1
#
_entry.id   AF-A0A4U0U0A6-F1
#
_cell.length_a   1.000
_cell.length_b   1.000
_cell.length_c   1.000
_cell.angle_alpha   90.00
_cell.angle_beta   90.00
_cell.angle_gamma   90.00
#
_symmetry.space_group_name_H-M   'P 1'
#
loop_
_entity.id
_entity.type
_entity.pdbx_description
1 polymer ?
#
loop_
_entity_poly.entity_id
_entity_poly.type
_entity_poly.pdbx_seq_one_letter_code
_entity_poly.pdbx_strand_id
1 'polypeptide(L)'
;MPSVFRAPFPSDSHELYDSGVGDGRGYWEDDAYIGRAPVGPTMPESAKKMIEPQEAYTKALKQRFLEMREKMHSSPDEAALATLDKKFPMTFNTSDKKAYASWHRVLMTTTPHPAQIQSLDVDVVGKLLKLIMDLCLVREELLAETTSVWIWSLLARLDDVGTMNNDEVYAIREFGKKAVLVQVSMHDPEAAALLEQAQRDAEAEHVFTNGSAAGVVANGHELADEIDKSHSQKPDLDSPGAVSTLATLDMILAIVGELFGQRDLLEFRRQWEVAEDKADRSIESAAHDYG
;
A
#
# COMPACT_ATOMS: atom_id res chain seq x y z
N MET A 1 -22.55 -75.13 2.66
CA MET A 1 -21.66 -74.02 3.04
C MET A 1 -21.55 -73.09 1.85
N PRO A 2 -22.13 -71.87 1.86
CA PRO A 2 -21.96 -70.95 0.74
C PRO A 2 -20.60 -70.25 0.87
N SER A 3 -19.83 -70.29 -0.20
CA SER A 3 -18.54 -69.62 -0.32
C SER A 3 -18.72 -68.10 -0.21
N VAL A 4 -18.12 -67.52 0.82
CA VAL A 4 -18.02 -66.06 0.98
C VAL A 4 -17.09 -65.54 -0.11
N PHE A 5 -17.63 -64.79 -1.07
CA PHE A 5 -16.84 -63.96 -1.97
C PHE A 5 -16.18 -62.86 -1.13
N ARG A 6 -14.88 -62.99 -0.85
CA ARG A 6 -14.05 -61.85 -0.47
C ARG A 6 -13.55 -61.20 -1.76
N ALA A 7 -13.84 -59.92 -1.93
CA ALA A 7 -13.24 -59.11 -2.98
C ALA A 7 -11.70 -59.11 -2.84
N PRO A 8 -10.93 -59.07 -3.94
CA PRO A 8 -9.48 -59.01 -3.88
C PRO A 8 -9.05 -57.69 -3.24
N PHE A 9 -8.01 -57.72 -2.40
CA PHE A 9 -7.30 -56.51 -2.01
C PHE A 9 -6.74 -55.84 -3.28
N PRO A 10 -7.10 -54.58 -3.59
CA PRO A 10 -6.47 -53.87 -4.70
C PRO A 10 -5.02 -53.57 -4.32
N SER A 11 -4.10 -53.93 -5.21
CA SER A 11 -2.68 -53.59 -5.10
C SER A 11 -2.49 -52.07 -4.96
N ASP A 12 -1.63 -51.64 -4.04
CA ASP A 12 -1.27 -50.25 -3.71
C ASP A 12 -0.54 -49.47 -4.84
N SER A 13 -0.80 -49.78 -6.10
CA SER A 13 -0.07 -49.25 -7.26
C SER A 13 -0.98 -48.60 -8.29
N HIS A 14 -1.94 -47.78 -7.85
CA HIS A 14 -2.68 -46.91 -8.77
C HIS A 14 -2.05 -45.51 -8.77
N GLU A 15 -1.03 -45.41 -9.61
CA GLU A 15 -0.48 -44.24 -10.31
C GLU A 15 -0.94 -42.86 -9.80
N LEU A 16 -0.04 -42.19 -9.08
CA LEU A 16 0.09 -40.73 -9.17
C LEU A 16 0.34 -40.40 -10.65
N TYR A 17 -0.42 -39.47 -11.24
CA TYR A 17 -0.03 -38.91 -12.54
C TYR A 17 1.37 -38.25 -12.42
N ASP A 18 2.20 -38.46 -13.44
CA ASP A 18 3.53 -37.87 -13.61
C ASP A 18 3.51 -36.31 -13.65
N SER A 19 2.32 -35.69 -13.76
CA SER A 19 2.13 -34.24 -13.90
C SER A 19 1.85 -33.47 -12.60
N GLY A 20 1.68 -34.14 -11.45
CA GLY A 20 1.55 -33.47 -10.14
C GLY A 20 0.28 -32.64 -9.90
N VAL A 21 -0.77 -32.75 -10.74
CA VAL A 21 -2.04 -32.03 -10.55
C VAL A 21 -3.22 -33.02 -10.51
N GLY A 22 -3.81 -33.19 -9.31
CA GLY A 22 -5.02 -33.98 -9.06
C GLY A 22 -4.78 -35.36 -8.43
N ASP A 23 -5.52 -35.67 -7.36
CA ASP A 23 -5.53 -36.99 -6.71
C ASP A 23 -6.63 -37.87 -7.32
N GLY A 24 -6.25 -38.73 -8.27
CA GLY A 24 -7.15 -39.67 -8.95
C GLY A 24 -7.56 -40.89 -8.12
N ARG A 25 -7.18 -40.97 -6.83
CA ARG A 25 -7.45 -42.15 -5.99
C ARG A 25 -8.85 -42.17 -5.38
N GLY A 26 -9.71 -41.22 -5.73
CA GLY A 26 -11.09 -41.24 -5.29
C GLY A 26 -11.87 -42.42 -5.88
N TYR A 27 -12.92 -42.84 -5.21
CA TYR A 27 -13.84 -43.89 -5.65
C TYR A 27 -15.29 -43.41 -5.51
N TRP A 28 -16.19 -43.97 -6.29
CA TRP A 28 -17.62 -43.68 -6.20
C TRP A 28 -18.29 -44.66 -5.23
N GLU A 29 -19.04 -44.13 -4.27
CA GLU A 29 -19.86 -44.89 -3.32
C GLU A 29 -21.13 -44.10 -2.99
N ASP A 30 -22.28 -44.77 -2.92
CA ASP A 30 -23.59 -44.18 -2.58
C ASP A 30 -23.95 -42.89 -3.35
N ASP A 31 -23.86 -42.93 -4.69
CA ASP A 31 -24.12 -41.80 -5.59
C ASP A 31 -23.29 -40.54 -5.31
N ALA A 32 -22.17 -40.67 -4.59
CA ALA A 32 -21.22 -39.60 -4.35
C ALA A 32 -19.79 -40.03 -4.69
N TYR A 33 -18.99 -39.07 -5.19
CA TYR A 33 -17.56 -39.26 -5.37
C TYR A 33 -16.83 -39.03 -4.04
N ILE A 34 -16.11 -40.04 -3.55
CA ILE A 34 -15.29 -39.99 -2.33
C ILE A 34 -13.81 -39.87 -2.70
N GLY A 35 -13.19 -38.72 -2.43
CA GLY A 35 -11.73 -38.55 -2.54
C GLY A 35 -10.99 -39.30 -1.43
N ARG A 36 -9.94 -40.06 -1.76
CA ARG A 36 -9.06 -40.68 -0.74
C ARG A 36 -8.18 -39.63 -0.06
N ALA A 37 -7.70 -39.95 1.15
CA ALA A 37 -6.74 -39.10 1.85
C ALA A 37 -5.48 -38.92 0.99
N PRO A 38 -4.94 -37.70 0.87
CA PRO A 38 -3.76 -37.45 0.07
C PRO A 38 -2.56 -38.21 0.66
N VAL A 39 -2.12 -39.27 -0.03
CA VAL A 39 -0.81 -39.90 0.19
C VAL A 39 0.22 -39.08 -0.57
N GLY A 40 1.02 -38.35 0.20
CA GLY A 40 2.14 -37.51 -0.20
C GLY A 40 2.80 -36.98 1.08
N PRO A 41 4.00 -36.39 1.03
CA PRO A 41 4.59 -35.77 2.21
C PRO A 41 3.64 -34.70 2.75
N THR A 42 2.98 -34.98 3.87
CA THR A 42 2.20 -33.98 4.60
C THR A 42 3.18 -32.91 5.04
N MET A 43 2.99 -31.68 4.55
CA MET A 43 3.78 -30.53 5.01
C MET A 43 3.79 -30.55 6.55
N PRO A 44 4.98 -30.51 7.18
CA PRO A 44 5.07 -30.53 8.63
C PRO A 44 4.29 -29.33 9.19
N GLU A 45 3.61 -29.51 10.33
CA GLU A 45 2.86 -28.41 10.95
C GLU A 45 3.70 -27.15 11.18
N SER A 46 5.02 -27.31 11.35
CA SER A 46 5.97 -26.20 11.45
C SER A 46 6.00 -25.34 10.17
N ALA A 47 5.93 -25.94 8.98
CA ALA A 47 5.87 -25.21 7.71
C ALA A 47 4.53 -24.46 7.54
N LYS A 48 3.44 -24.99 8.10
CA LYS A 48 2.13 -24.30 8.13
C LYS A 48 2.09 -23.12 9.13
N LYS A 49 3.05 -23.02 10.05
CA LYS A 49 3.16 -21.96 11.08
C LYS A 49 4.14 -20.87 10.71
N MET A 50 4.83 -20.97 9.57
CA MET A 50 5.81 -19.97 9.15
C MET A 50 5.04 -18.79 8.53
N ILE A 51 4.74 -17.78 9.36
CA ILE A 51 4.13 -16.53 8.89
C ILE A 51 5.14 -15.86 7.97
N GLU A 52 4.71 -15.49 6.76
CA GLU A 52 5.55 -14.77 5.82
C GLU A 52 6.02 -13.43 6.45
N PRO A 53 7.31 -13.06 6.37
CA PRO A 53 7.81 -11.85 7.04
C PRO A 53 7.03 -10.58 6.68
N GLN A 54 6.63 -10.44 5.42
CA GLN A 54 5.84 -9.29 4.95
C GLN A 54 4.42 -9.30 5.55
N GLU A 55 3.79 -10.46 5.70
CA GLU A 55 2.49 -10.61 6.37
C GLU A 55 2.60 -10.23 7.86
N ALA A 56 3.63 -10.72 8.55
CA ALA A 56 3.88 -10.40 9.95
C ALA A 56 4.10 -8.89 10.15
N TYR A 57 4.91 -8.25 9.29
CA TYR A 57 5.11 -6.81 9.28
C TYR A 57 3.79 -6.06 9.07
N THR A 58 3.01 -6.47 8.08
CA THR A 58 1.73 -5.84 7.74
C THR A 58 0.74 -5.93 8.89
N LYS A 59 0.68 -7.08 9.58
CA LYS A 59 -0.15 -7.26 10.77
C LYS A 59 0.27 -6.32 11.91
N ALA A 60 1.57 -6.22 12.18
CA ALA A 60 2.09 -5.31 13.20
C ALA A 60 1.82 -3.83 12.87
N LEU A 61 1.97 -3.46 11.58
CA LEU A 61 1.68 -2.12 11.10
C LEU A 61 0.20 -1.74 11.30
N LYS A 62 -0.72 -2.63 10.91
CA LYS A 62 -2.16 -2.44 11.12
C LYS A 62 -2.50 -2.26 12.59
N GLN A 63 -1.95 -3.10 13.46
CA GLN A 63 -2.21 -2.98 14.90
C GLN A 63 -1.79 -1.60 15.43
N ARG A 64 -0.56 -1.17 15.13
CA ARG A 64 -0.06 0.15 15.55
C ARG A 64 -0.91 1.29 15.00
N PHE A 65 -1.39 1.16 13.76
CA PHE A 65 -2.26 2.17 13.16
C PHE A 65 -3.61 2.25 13.86
N LEU A 66 -4.24 1.12 14.17
CA LEU A 66 -5.50 1.08 14.91
C LEU A 66 -5.36 1.67 16.31
N GLU A 67 -4.25 1.39 17.01
CA GLU A 67 -3.95 2.02 18.31
C GLU A 67 -3.76 3.54 18.19
N MET A 68 -3.15 4.03 17.10
CA MET A 68 -3.05 5.46 16.84
C MET A 68 -4.42 6.08 16.54
N ARG A 69 -5.24 5.41 15.74
CA ARG A 69 -6.59 5.83 15.38
C ARG A 69 -7.49 5.98 16.59
N GLU A 70 -7.48 5.00 17.49
CA GLU A 70 -8.21 5.09 18.77
C GLU A 70 -7.80 6.33 19.56
N LYS A 71 -6.49 6.62 19.64
CA LYS A 71 -5.99 7.84 20.29
C LYS A 71 -6.46 9.10 19.56
N MET A 72 -6.39 9.16 18.23
CA MET A 72 -6.76 10.36 17.46
C MET A 72 -8.26 10.66 17.47
N HIS A 73 -9.09 9.65 17.73
CA HIS A 73 -10.55 9.79 17.87
C HIS A 73 -11.00 10.03 19.32
N SER A 74 -10.08 9.99 20.29
CA SER A 74 -10.38 10.38 21.67
C SER A 74 -10.41 11.91 21.84
N SER A 75 -11.18 12.41 22.81
CA SER A 75 -11.26 13.83 23.11
C SER A 75 -9.90 14.36 23.58
N PRO A 76 -9.41 15.50 23.04
CA PRO A 76 -8.13 16.06 23.42
C PRO A 76 -8.14 16.49 24.90
N ASP A 77 -7.00 16.29 25.56
CA ASP A 77 -6.79 16.78 26.92
C ASP A 77 -6.76 18.32 26.93
N GLU A 78 -7.54 18.93 27.83
CA GLU A 78 -7.68 20.38 27.94
C GLU A 78 -6.34 21.06 28.25
N ALA A 79 -5.48 20.40 29.03
CA ALA A 79 -4.12 20.88 29.30
C ALA A 79 -3.24 20.88 28.04
N ALA A 80 -3.42 19.90 27.15
CA ALA A 80 -2.69 19.79 25.89
C ALA A 80 -3.22 20.78 24.83
N LEU A 81 -4.49 21.19 24.91
CA LEU A 81 -5.02 22.27 24.09
C LEU A 81 -4.50 23.64 24.54
N ALA A 82 -4.37 23.86 25.85
CA ALA A 82 -3.85 25.11 26.40
C ALA A 82 -2.39 25.39 26.01
N THR A 83 -1.61 24.35 25.72
CA THR A 83 -0.22 24.45 25.23
C THR A 83 -0.10 24.66 23.72
N LEU A 84 -1.20 24.56 22.95
CA LEU A 84 -1.18 24.85 21.51
C LEU A 84 -1.01 26.36 21.28
N ASP A 85 0.22 26.77 20.98
CA ASP A 85 0.54 28.12 20.53
C ASP A 85 -0.20 28.47 19.22
N LYS A 86 -0.33 29.76 18.90
CA LYS A 86 -0.88 30.28 17.62
C LYS A 86 -0.17 29.75 16.37
N LYS A 87 0.94 29.02 16.53
CA LYS A 87 1.71 28.35 15.49
C LYS A 87 1.06 27.07 14.97
N PHE A 88 0.07 26.53 15.67
CA PHE A 88 -0.63 25.30 15.29
C PHE A 88 -2.01 25.65 14.72
N PRO A 89 -2.12 25.87 13.39
CA PRO A 89 -3.42 26.15 12.78
C PRO A 89 -4.37 24.95 12.96
N MET A 90 -5.66 25.23 13.17
CA MET A 90 -6.72 24.21 13.27
C MET A 90 -7.72 24.32 12.12
N THR A 91 -7.81 25.49 11.50
CA THR A 91 -8.70 25.77 10.36
C THR A 91 -7.91 25.86 9.07
N PHE A 92 -8.50 25.44 7.96
CA PHE A 92 -7.88 25.56 6.65
C PHE A 92 -8.86 26.03 5.56
N ASN A 93 -8.65 27.25 5.07
CA ASN A 93 -9.30 27.82 3.90
C ASN A 93 -8.33 27.80 2.71
N THR A 94 -8.54 26.89 1.76
CA THR A 94 -7.65 26.68 0.61
C THR A 94 -7.48 27.92 -0.27
N SER A 95 -8.48 28.81 -0.32
CA SER A 95 -8.44 30.05 -1.10
C SER A 95 -7.57 31.15 -0.47
N ASP A 96 -7.21 31.04 0.81
CA ASP A 96 -6.37 32.03 1.49
C ASP A 96 -4.89 31.68 1.38
N LYS A 97 -4.16 32.52 0.66
CA LYS A 97 -2.72 32.37 0.44
C LYS A 97 -1.92 32.31 1.75
N LYS A 98 -2.37 33.03 2.80
CA LYS A 98 -1.66 33.04 4.09
C LYS A 98 -1.84 31.72 4.83
N ALA A 99 -3.07 31.20 4.85
CA ALA A 99 -3.36 29.91 5.47
C ALA A 99 -2.65 28.78 4.73
N TYR A 100 -2.64 28.81 3.40
CA TYR A 100 -1.87 27.88 2.57
C TYR A 100 -0.38 27.90 2.93
N ALA A 101 0.25 29.08 2.94
CA ALA A 101 1.67 29.21 3.28
C ALA A 101 1.98 28.76 4.71
N SER A 102 1.07 29.02 5.66
CA SER A 102 1.20 28.56 7.04
C SER A 102 1.17 27.03 7.13
N TRP A 103 0.19 26.38 6.50
CA TRP A 103 0.06 24.94 6.49
C TRP A 103 1.21 24.25 5.75
N HIS A 104 1.62 24.79 4.59
CA HIS A 104 2.82 24.34 3.89
C HIS A 104 4.04 24.33 4.82
N ARG A 105 4.28 25.43 5.55
CA ARG A 105 5.39 25.50 6.51
C ARG A 105 5.25 24.44 7.61
N VAL A 106 4.07 24.32 8.22
CA VAL A 106 3.83 23.38 9.33
C VAL A 106 4.06 21.93 8.90
N LEU A 107 3.49 21.51 7.77
CA LEU A 107 3.62 20.16 7.24
C LEU A 107 5.08 19.75 6.97
N MET A 108 5.90 20.68 6.50
CA MET A 108 7.30 20.41 6.13
C MET A 108 8.29 20.52 7.30
N THR A 109 7.97 21.32 8.33
CA THR A 109 8.98 21.73 9.34
C THR A 109 8.64 21.33 10.77
N THR A 110 7.39 20.99 11.06
CA THR A 110 6.93 20.79 12.44
C THR A 110 6.26 19.42 12.58
N THR A 111 6.65 18.65 13.59
CA THR A 111 6.00 17.37 13.92
C THR A 111 4.54 17.61 14.33
N PRO A 112 3.57 16.79 13.87
CA PRO A 112 2.18 16.95 14.26
C PRO A 112 1.99 16.75 15.76
N HIS A 113 1.28 17.69 16.40
CA HIS A 113 0.92 17.56 17.81
C HIS A 113 -0.35 16.72 17.96
N PRO A 114 -0.39 15.68 18.81
CA PRO A 114 -1.57 14.80 18.97
C PRO A 114 -2.86 15.56 19.24
N ALA A 115 -2.85 16.52 20.18
CA ALA A 115 -4.03 17.33 20.50
C ALA A 115 -4.49 18.24 19.35
N GLN A 116 -3.57 18.65 18.46
CA GLN A 116 -3.94 19.40 17.26
C GLN A 116 -4.69 18.48 16.30
N ILE A 117 -4.17 17.27 16.03
CA ILE A 117 -4.78 16.31 15.12
C ILE A 117 -6.17 15.88 15.63
N GLN A 118 -6.30 15.61 16.92
CA GLN A 118 -7.58 15.28 17.56
C GLN A 118 -8.62 16.38 17.36
N SER A 119 -8.21 17.65 17.38
CA SER A 119 -9.12 18.79 17.20
C SER A 119 -9.37 19.19 15.75
N LEU A 120 -8.78 18.52 14.76
CA LEU A 120 -9.06 18.80 13.34
C LEU A 120 -10.40 18.20 12.93
N ASP A 121 -11.16 18.98 12.17
CA ASP A 121 -12.35 18.50 11.46
C ASP A 121 -11.94 17.62 10.27
N VAL A 122 -12.78 16.62 9.93
CA VAL A 122 -12.51 15.65 8.85
C VAL A 122 -12.33 16.35 7.50
N ASP A 123 -13.09 17.42 7.23
CA ASP A 123 -12.93 18.24 6.02
C ASP A 123 -11.54 18.91 5.95
N VAL A 124 -11.02 19.40 7.08
CA VAL A 124 -9.67 19.96 7.15
C VAL A 124 -8.63 18.86 6.93
N VAL A 125 -8.80 17.68 7.55
CA VAL A 125 -7.93 16.52 7.36
C VAL A 125 -7.84 16.12 5.88
N GLY A 126 -8.98 16.02 5.20
CA GLY A 126 -9.04 15.72 3.76
C GLY A 126 -8.31 16.77 2.91
N LYS A 127 -8.50 18.06 3.20
CA LYS A 127 -7.78 19.15 2.52
C LYS A 127 -6.27 19.11 2.77
N LEU A 128 -5.83 18.75 3.97
CA LEU A 128 -4.41 18.60 4.29
C LEU A 128 -3.80 17.38 3.60
N LEU A 129 -4.51 16.25 3.52
CA LEU A 129 -4.05 15.08 2.75
C LEU A 129 -3.92 15.43 1.26
N LYS A 130 -4.87 16.17 0.70
CA LYS A 130 -4.76 16.68 -0.67
C LYS A 130 -3.54 17.60 -0.84
N LEU A 131 -3.32 18.51 0.11
CA LEU A 131 -2.14 19.39 0.09
C LEU A 131 -0.83 18.60 0.14
N ILE A 132 -0.73 17.56 0.98
CA ILE A 132 0.43 16.67 1.06
C ILE A 132 0.60 15.88 -0.25
N MET A 133 -0.48 15.39 -0.83
CA MET A 133 -0.45 14.69 -2.12
C MET A 133 0.15 15.58 -3.21
N ASP A 134 -0.28 16.83 -3.29
CA ASP A 134 0.16 17.78 -4.32
C ASP A 134 1.61 18.25 -4.11
N LEU A 135 2.06 18.38 -2.85
CA LEU A 135 3.37 18.95 -2.51
C LEU A 135 4.48 17.92 -2.27
N CYS A 136 4.13 16.74 -1.74
CA CYS A 136 5.10 15.79 -1.22
C CYS A 136 5.15 14.51 -2.05
N LEU A 137 4.03 14.06 -2.62
CA LEU A 137 3.98 12.85 -3.44
C LEU A 137 4.33 13.19 -4.90
N VAL A 138 5.51 13.76 -5.08
CA VAL A 138 6.08 14.13 -6.38
C VAL A 138 7.05 13.03 -6.83
N ARG A 139 7.08 12.76 -8.13
CA ARG A 139 7.96 11.75 -8.71
C ARG A 139 9.42 12.06 -8.41
N GLU A 140 10.19 11.02 -8.10
CA GLU A 140 11.65 11.08 -7.93
C GLU A 140 12.15 12.02 -6.80
N GLU A 141 11.23 12.56 -5.98
CA GLU A 141 11.53 13.40 -4.82
C GLU A 141 11.46 12.60 -3.53
N LEU A 142 12.34 12.92 -2.57
CA LEU A 142 12.37 12.26 -1.27
C LEU A 142 11.40 12.92 -0.30
N LEU A 143 10.64 12.10 0.42
CA LEU A 143 9.76 12.57 1.48
C LEU A 143 10.56 13.00 2.70
N ALA A 144 10.22 14.16 3.27
CA ALA A 144 10.73 14.55 4.58
C ALA A 144 10.16 13.62 5.66
N GLU A 145 10.97 13.31 6.67
CA GLU A 145 10.56 12.45 7.79
C GLU A 145 9.35 13.04 8.54
N THR A 146 9.30 14.37 8.71
CA THR A 146 8.16 15.06 9.32
C THR A 146 6.85 14.79 8.57
N THR A 147 6.91 14.71 7.23
CA THR A 147 5.75 14.50 6.37
C THR A 147 5.17 13.10 6.56
N SER A 148 6.00 12.06 6.74
CA SER A 148 5.49 10.70 6.98
C SER A 148 4.69 10.61 8.27
N VAL A 149 5.10 11.36 9.32
CA VAL A 149 4.36 11.44 10.58
C VAL A 149 3.02 12.18 10.40
N TRP A 150 3.00 13.25 9.60
CA TRP A 150 1.73 13.92 9.23
C TRP A 150 0.80 12.99 8.47
N ILE A 151 1.28 12.29 7.46
CA ILE A 151 0.48 11.32 6.68
C ILE A 151 -0.12 10.26 7.62
N TRP A 152 0.71 9.63 8.45
CA TRP A 152 0.27 8.63 9.42
C TRP A 152 -0.82 9.18 10.35
N SER A 153 -0.61 10.37 10.90
CA SER A 153 -1.52 10.98 11.89
C SER A 153 -2.84 11.44 11.25
N LEU A 154 -2.79 12.00 10.05
CA LEU A 154 -3.97 12.45 9.31
C LEU A 154 -4.80 11.26 8.83
N LEU A 155 -4.17 10.21 8.29
CA LEU A 155 -4.87 8.96 7.95
C LEU A 155 -5.54 8.34 9.19
N ALA A 156 -4.84 8.35 10.34
CA ALA A 156 -5.41 7.86 11.60
C ALA A 156 -6.59 8.70 12.08
N ARG A 157 -6.66 10.00 11.74
CA ARG A 157 -7.75 10.89 12.13
C ARG A 157 -9.00 10.78 11.25
N LEU A 158 -8.88 10.29 10.01
CA LEU A 158 -10.04 10.07 9.14
C LEU A 158 -11.08 9.14 9.79
N ASP A 159 -12.32 9.24 9.32
CA ASP A 159 -13.41 8.37 9.73
C ASP A 159 -13.28 6.97 9.11
N ASP A 160 -14.02 5.99 9.65
CA ASP A 160 -14.00 4.62 9.15
C ASP A 160 -14.71 4.53 7.79
N VAL A 161 -14.30 3.59 6.93
CA VAL A 161 -14.88 3.43 5.57
C VAL A 161 -16.40 3.34 5.58
N GLY A 162 -16.99 2.70 6.61
CA GLY A 162 -18.44 2.58 6.74
C GLY A 162 -19.17 3.89 7.05
N THR A 163 -18.46 4.92 7.51
CA THR A 163 -19.00 6.24 7.82
C THR A 163 -18.57 7.31 6.82
N MET A 164 -17.54 7.04 6.01
CA MET A 164 -17.05 7.93 4.97
C MET A 164 -18.06 8.06 3.82
N ASN A 165 -18.12 9.25 3.23
CA ASN A 165 -18.87 9.50 2.00
C ASN A 165 -18.06 9.11 0.74
N ASN A 166 -18.71 9.13 -0.42
CA ASN A 166 -18.05 8.73 -1.68
C ASN A 166 -16.86 9.63 -2.05
N ASP A 167 -16.94 10.94 -1.78
CA ASP A 167 -15.88 11.88 -2.11
C ASP A 167 -14.64 11.65 -1.24
N GLU A 168 -14.84 11.32 0.03
CA GLU A 168 -13.76 10.95 0.96
C GLU A 168 -13.09 9.64 0.55
N VAL A 169 -13.88 8.61 0.22
CA VAL A 169 -13.35 7.33 -0.28
C VAL A 169 -12.60 7.54 -1.60
N TYR A 170 -13.12 8.37 -2.50
CA TYR A 170 -12.47 8.74 -3.75
C TYR A 170 -11.13 9.44 -3.49
N ALA A 171 -11.10 10.43 -2.59
CA ALA A 171 -9.87 11.14 -2.25
C ALA A 171 -8.80 10.21 -1.68
N ILE A 172 -9.17 9.22 -0.87
CA ILE A 172 -8.24 8.21 -0.33
C ILE A 172 -7.71 7.27 -1.41
N ARG A 173 -8.56 6.88 -2.36
CA ARG A 173 -8.14 6.12 -3.53
C ARG A 173 -7.11 6.92 -4.35
N GLU A 174 -7.39 8.19 -4.64
CA GLU A 174 -6.46 9.05 -5.39
C GLU A 174 -5.13 9.24 -4.64
N PHE A 175 -5.18 9.40 -3.32
CA PHE A 175 -3.98 9.45 -2.48
C PHE A 175 -3.14 8.17 -2.59
N GLY A 176 -3.80 7.00 -2.53
CA GLY A 176 -3.14 5.70 -2.70
C GLY A 176 -2.55 5.50 -4.10
N LYS A 177 -3.26 5.89 -5.17
CA LYS A 177 -2.73 5.86 -6.54
C LYS A 177 -1.49 6.75 -6.69
N LYS A 178 -1.49 7.94 -6.08
CA LYS A 178 -0.31 8.81 -6.12
C LYS A 178 0.88 8.17 -5.40
N ALA A 179 0.65 7.47 -4.28
CA ALA A 179 1.71 6.72 -3.60
C ALA A 179 2.28 5.59 -4.49
N VAL A 180 1.42 4.85 -5.22
CA VAL A 180 1.87 3.87 -6.23
C VAL A 180 2.73 4.55 -7.29
N LEU A 181 2.27 5.67 -7.85
CA LEU A 181 2.99 6.39 -8.90
C LEU A 181 4.39 6.81 -8.44
N VAL A 182 4.51 7.39 -7.23
CA VAL A 182 5.80 7.78 -6.67
C VAL A 182 6.69 6.56 -6.45
N GLN A 183 6.15 5.49 -5.86
CA GLN A 183 6.92 4.25 -5.62
C GLN A 183 7.44 3.64 -6.92
N VAL A 184 6.60 3.56 -7.96
CA VAL A 184 7.02 3.08 -9.28
C VAL A 184 8.08 4.00 -9.86
N SER A 185 7.94 5.33 -9.75
CA SER A 185 8.91 6.29 -10.31
C SER A 185 10.31 6.16 -9.71
N MET A 186 10.43 5.70 -8.47
CA MET A 186 11.73 5.47 -7.84
C MET A 186 12.48 4.27 -8.43
N HIS A 187 11.76 3.28 -8.96
CA HIS A 187 12.34 2.05 -9.51
C HIS A 187 12.39 2.05 -11.05
N ASP A 188 11.30 2.50 -11.67
CA ASP A 188 11.07 2.55 -13.11
C ASP A 188 10.37 3.89 -13.48
N PRO A 189 11.16 4.96 -13.70
CA PRO A 189 10.65 6.27 -14.11
C PRO A 189 9.86 6.25 -15.43
N GLU A 190 10.18 5.33 -16.34
CA GLU A 190 9.51 5.21 -17.64
C GLU A 190 8.12 4.59 -17.47
N ALA A 191 8.01 3.50 -16.70
CA ALA A 191 6.71 2.91 -16.36
C ALA A 191 5.83 3.89 -15.58
N ALA A 192 6.40 4.68 -14.66
CA ALA A 192 5.65 5.72 -13.96
C ALA A 192 5.10 6.79 -14.90
N ALA A 193 5.90 7.25 -15.88
CA ALA A 193 5.44 8.22 -16.87
C ALA A 193 4.27 7.68 -17.72
N LEU A 194 4.34 6.40 -18.10
CA LEU A 194 3.24 5.72 -18.82
C LEU A 194 1.99 5.59 -17.95
N LEU A 195 2.13 5.23 -16.68
CA LEU A 195 1.00 5.12 -15.74
C LEU A 195 0.29 6.46 -15.54
N GLU A 196 1.05 7.54 -15.36
CA GLU A 196 0.51 8.89 -15.21
C GLU A 196 -0.18 9.38 -16.49
N GLN A 197 0.34 9.02 -17.67
CA GLN A 197 -0.32 9.32 -18.94
C GLN A 197 -1.63 8.55 -19.10
N ALA A 198 -1.62 7.24 -18.82
CA ALA A 198 -2.82 6.42 -18.88
C ALA A 198 -3.92 6.91 -17.92
N GLN A 199 -3.54 7.37 -16.72
CA GLN A 199 -4.48 7.99 -15.79
C GLN A 199 -5.10 9.26 -16.36
N ARG A 200 -4.29 10.17 -16.94
CA ARG A 200 -4.78 11.39 -17.58
C ARG A 200 -5.73 11.11 -18.74
N ASP A 201 -5.42 10.10 -19.56
CA ASP A 201 -6.25 9.72 -20.71
C ASP A 201 -7.60 9.14 -20.23
N ALA A 202 -7.60 8.28 -19.20
CA ALA A 202 -8.82 7.73 -18.60
C ALA A 202 -9.72 8.81 -17.95
N GLU A 203 -9.12 9.79 -17.28
CA GLU A 203 -9.85 10.93 -16.70
C GLU A 203 -10.48 11.81 -17.79
N ALA A 204 -9.76 12.05 -18.89
CA ALA A 204 -10.28 12.79 -20.03
C ALA A 204 -11.50 12.09 -20.67
N GLU A 205 -11.46 10.76 -20.81
CA GLU A 205 -12.59 9.98 -21.34
C GLU A 205 -13.82 10.02 -20.42
N HIS A 206 -13.61 9.99 -19.10
CA HIS A 206 -14.72 10.01 -18.13
C HIS A 206 -15.47 11.36 -18.13
N VAL A 207 -14.77 12.48 -18.35
CA VAL A 207 -15.38 13.83 -18.44
C VAL A 207 -16.30 13.98 -19.66
N PHE A 208 -16.08 13.24 -20.75
CA PHE A 208 -16.93 13.31 -21.94
C PHE A 208 -18.33 12.65 -21.77
N THR A 209 -18.53 11.84 -20.72
CA THR A 209 -19.78 11.07 -20.53
C THR A 209 -20.83 11.76 -19.67
N ASN A 210 -20.47 12.79 -18.90
CA ASN A 210 -21.40 13.62 -18.11
C ASN A 210 -21.49 15.03 -18.72
N GLY A 211 -22.47 15.21 -19.60
CA GLY A 211 -22.52 16.27 -20.60
C GLY A 211 -22.50 17.73 -20.12
N SER A 212 -21.88 18.55 -20.99
CA SER A 212 -22.27 19.91 -21.41
C SER A 212 -22.75 20.93 -20.36
N ALA A 213 -21.87 21.93 -20.18
CA ALA A 213 -22.12 23.39 -20.25
C ALA A 213 -21.79 24.24 -19.01
N ALA A 214 -20.90 25.21 -19.26
CA ALA A 214 -20.52 26.41 -18.50
C ALA A 214 -19.70 26.18 -17.20
N GLY A 215 -18.44 26.61 -17.05
CA GLY A 215 -17.65 27.60 -17.77
C GLY A 215 -17.26 28.74 -16.84
N VAL A 216 -16.09 28.66 -16.21
CA VAL A 216 -15.27 29.84 -15.82
C VAL A 216 -13.80 29.44 -15.91
N VAL A 217 -13.16 29.86 -16.99
CA VAL A 217 -11.71 29.87 -17.19
C VAL A 217 -11.17 31.17 -16.58
N ALA A 218 -10.21 31.06 -15.67
CA ALA A 218 -9.43 32.20 -15.19
C ALA A 218 -7.94 31.87 -15.35
N ASN A 219 -7.32 32.56 -16.30
CA ASN A 219 -5.90 32.54 -16.65
C ASN A 219 -5.02 33.23 -15.60
N GLY A 220 -3.74 32.83 -15.58
CA GLY A 220 -2.60 33.57 -15.01
C GLY A 220 -1.87 32.76 -13.95
N HIS A 221 -0.58 32.43 -14.05
CA HIS A 221 0.54 33.12 -14.66
C HIS A 221 1.62 32.08 -15.00
N GLU A 222 2.12 32.10 -16.22
CA GLU A 222 3.39 31.48 -16.59
C GLU A 222 4.53 32.29 -15.95
N LEU A 223 5.35 31.64 -15.14
CA LEU A 223 6.75 32.02 -15.01
C LEU A 223 7.57 30.82 -15.47
N ALA A 224 8.21 30.99 -16.61
CA ALA A 224 9.31 30.17 -17.05
C ALA A 224 10.48 30.40 -16.09
N ASP A 225 11.01 29.32 -15.51
CA ASP A 225 12.40 29.27 -15.08
C ASP A 225 13.03 28.01 -15.68
N GLU A 226 14.02 28.25 -16.52
CA GLU A 226 14.92 27.26 -17.08
C GLU A 226 15.75 26.67 -15.93
N ILE A 227 15.53 25.39 -15.61
CA ILE A 227 16.45 24.65 -14.75
C ILE A 227 17.12 23.56 -15.59
N ASP A 228 18.39 23.87 -15.84
CA ASP A 228 19.52 23.01 -16.18
C ASP A 228 19.28 21.50 -16.01
N LYS A 229 19.26 20.76 -17.13
CA LYS A 229 19.32 19.30 -17.16
C LYS A 229 20.74 18.83 -16.83
N SER A 230 21.11 18.86 -15.55
CA SER A 230 22.33 18.21 -15.07
C SER A 230 22.02 16.84 -14.46
N HIS A 231 22.35 15.80 -15.22
CA HIS A 231 22.62 14.41 -14.80
C HIS A 231 21.55 13.70 -13.94
N SER A 232 20.63 13.00 -14.60
CA SER A 232 19.81 11.94 -13.97
C SER A 232 20.69 10.79 -13.48
N GLN A 233 21.22 10.92 -12.27
CA GLN A 233 21.66 9.77 -11.49
C GLN A 233 20.40 9.04 -11.01
N LYS A 234 20.30 7.74 -11.29
CA LYS A 234 19.27 6.90 -10.67
C LYS A 234 19.31 7.14 -9.15
N PRO A 235 18.17 7.38 -8.48
CA PRO A 235 18.18 7.60 -7.05
C PRO A 235 18.80 6.39 -6.36
N ASP A 236 19.77 6.63 -5.48
CA ASP A 236 20.32 5.59 -4.61
C ASP A 236 19.20 5.13 -3.68
N LEU A 237 18.58 4.00 -4.03
CA LEU A 237 17.46 3.41 -3.32
C LEU A 237 17.85 2.93 -1.91
N ASP A 238 19.14 2.72 -1.67
CA ASP A 238 19.68 2.31 -0.38
C ASP A 238 20.02 3.51 0.52
N SER A 239 19.88 4.74 0.01
CA SER A 239 20.05 5.94 0.83
C SER A 239 19.01 5.98 1.95
N PRO A 240 19.35 6.45 3.17
CA PRO A 240 18.41 6.49 4.29
C PRO A 240 17.11 7.25 3.99
N GLY A 241 17.18 8.30 3.16
CA GLY A 241 16.02 9.07 2.71
C GLY A 241 15.12 8.30 1.74
N ALA A 242 15.70 7.57 0.78
CA ALA A 242 14.95 6.71 -0.13
C ALA A 242 14.27 5.55 0.62
N VAL A 243 14.98 4.91 1.55
CA VAL A 243 14.41 3.85 2.40
C VAL A 243 13.24 4.37 3.24
N SER A 244 13.39 5.55 3.86
CA SER A 244 12.31 6.18 4.65
C SER A 244 11.10 6.54 3.79
N THR A 245 11.34 7.01 2.57
CA THR A 245 10.30 7.32 1.58
C THR A 245 9.57 6.05 1.16
N LEU A 246 10.29 5.00 0.77
CA LEU A 246 9.72 3.70 0.38
C LEU A 246 8.93 3.05 1.52
N ALA A 247 9.43 3.11 2.76
CA ALA A 247 8.71 2.64 3.93
C ALA A 247 7.41 3.43 4.18
N THR A 248 7.43 4.74 3.92
CA THR A 248 6.25 5.59 4.03
C THR A 248 5.22 5.24 2.94
N LEU A 249 5.66 5.05 1.70
CA LEU A 249 4.79 4.67 0.58
C LEU A 249 4.17 3.27 0.81
N ASP A 250 4.96 2.29 1.23
CA ASP A 250 4.47 0.95 1.60
C ASP A 250 3.44 1.02 2.73
N MET A 251 3.70 1.86 3.74
CA MET A 251 2.77 2.12 4.84
C MET A 251 1.44 2.71 4.35
N ILE A 252 1.48 3.68 3.42
CA ILE A 252 0.27 4.25 2.80
C ILE A 252 -0.49 3.14 2.07
N LEU A 253 0.16 2.35 1.20
CA LEU A 253 -0.50 1.30 0.44
C LEU A 253 -1.13 0.24 1.35
N ALA A 254 -0.41 -0.20 2.38
CA ALA A 254 -0.90 -1.18 3.33
C ALA A 254 -2.14 -0.66 4.08
N ILE A 255 -2.12 0.58 4.59
CA ILE A 255 -3.24 1.17 5.33
C ILE A 255 -4.42 1.44 4.40
N VAL A 256 -4.20 2.09 3.26
CA VAL A 256 -5.24 2.45 2.30
C VAL A 256 -5.91 1.21 1.71
N GLY A 257 -5.13 0.19 1.37
CA GLY A 257 -5.68 -1.03 0.79
C GLY A 257 -6.43 -1.90 1.80
N GLU A 258 -5.92 -2.02 3.03
CA GLU A 258 -6.44 -2.96 4.00
C GLU A 258 -7.49 -2.39 4.94
N LEU A 259 -7.31 -1.13 5.37
CA LEU A 259 -8.21 -0.48 6.32
C LEU A 259 -9.21 0.43 5.59
N PHE A 260 -8.81 1.07 4.50
CA PHE A 260 -9.70 1.89 3.68
C PHE A 260 -10.36 1.14 2.52
N GLY A 261 -10.15 -0.18 2.43
CA GLY A 261 -10.84 -1.07 1.49
C GLY A 261 -10.39 -0.96 0.04
N GLN A 262 -9.31 -0.23 -0.28
CA GLN A 262 -8.78 -0.06 -1.64
C GLN A 262 -7.90 -1.26 -2.03
N ARG A 263 -8.45 -2.48 -1.94
CA ARG A 263 -7.70 -3.74 -2.04
C ARG A 263 -6.99 -3.92 -3.38
N ASP A 264 -7.51 -3.30 -4.43
CA ASP A 264 -6.87 -3.29 -5.75
C ASP A 264 -5.48 -2.67 -5.70
N LEU A 265 -5.25 -1.64 -4.87
CA LEU A 265 -3.93 -1.01 -4.75
C LEU A 265 -2.85 -1.91 -4.13
N LEU A 266 -3.25 -2.98 -3.43
CA LEU A 266 -2.30 -3.91 -2.81
C LEU A 266 -1.54 -4.74 -3.84
N GLU A 267 -2.04 -4.86 -5.08
CA GLU A 267 -1.35 -5.57 -6.16
C GLU A 267 -0.06 -4.87 -6.61
N PHE A 268 0.02 -3.55 -6.40
CA PHE A 268 1.21 -2.75 -6.70
C PHE A 268 2.24 -2.76 -5.56
N ARG A 269 1.91 -3.37 -4.42
CA ARG A 269 2.82 -3.47 -3.30
C ARG A 269 3.95 -4.44 -3.63
N ARG A 270 5.19 -3.98 -3.47
CA ARG A 270 6.38 -4.80 -3.72
C ARG A 270 6.40 -6.02 -2.79
N GLN A 271 6.54 -7.21 -3.36
CA GLN A 271 6.76 -8.43 -2.58
C GLN A 271 8.19 -8.46 -2.03
N TRP A 272 8.34 -8.94 -0.80
CA TRP A 272 9.66 -9.11 -0.19
C TRP A 272 10.28 -10.38 -0.74
N GLU A 273 11.29 -10.23 -1.60
CA GLU A 273 12.10 -11.37 -2.02
C GLU A 273 12.78 -11.97 -0.78
N VAL A 274 12.40 -13.20 -0.44
CA VAL A 274 13.19 -13.99 0.50
C VAL A 274 14.54 -14.18 -0.18
N ALA A 275 15.61 -13.66 0.42
CA ALA A 275 16.95 -13.89 -0.08
C ALA A 275 17.20 -15.41 -0.06
N GLU A 276 16.93 -16.07 -1.18
CA GLU A 276 17.42 -17.42 -1.41
C GLU A 276 18.93 -17.34 -1.24
N ASP A 277 19.43 -18.15 -0.32
CA ASP A 277 20.84 -18.25 0.02
C ASP A 277 21.62 -18.48 -1.27
N LYS A 278 22.19 -17.41 -1.84
CA LYS A 278 23.00 -17.42 -3.07
C LYS A 278 24.32 -18.21 -2.88
N ALA A 279 24.44 -19.00 -1.81
CA ALA A 279 25.60 -19.82 -1.49
C ALA A 279 25.63 -21.18 -2.20
N ASP A 280 24.49 -21.77 -2.60
CA ASP A 280 24.50 -23.16 -3.08
C ASP A 280 24.71 -23.36 -4.60
N ARG A 281 24.62 -22.29 -5.41
CA ARG A 281 24.87 -22.40 -6.86
C ARG A 281 26.35 -22.35 -7.27
N SER A 282 27.28 -22.13 -6.34
CA SER A 282 28.71 -22.07 -6.65
C SER A 282 29.48 -23.37 -6.40
N ILE A 283 28.88 -24.38 -5.75
CA ILE A 283 29.60 -25.63 -5.43
C ILE A 283 29.42 -26.73 -6.49
N GLU A 284 28.34 -26.73 -7.29
CA GLU A 284 28.15 -27.74 -8.35
C GLU A 284 28.96 -27.49 -9.63
N SER A 285 29.42 -26.26 -9.88
CA SER A 285 30.25 -25.93 -11.06
C SER A 285 31.72 -26.37 -10.91
N ALA A 286 32.21 -26.58 -9.68
CA ALA A 286 33.60 -26.94 -9.41
C ALA A 286 33.88 -28.46 -9.40
N ALA A 287 32.86 -29.31 -9.58
CA ALA A 287 32.99 -30.76 -9.47
C ALA A 287 33.06 -31.51 -10.81
N HIS A 288 33.17 -30.82 -11.95
CA HIS A 288 33.24 -31.45 -13.28
C HIS A 288 34.57 -31.30 -14.01
N ASP A 289 35.62 -30.84 -13.32
CA ASP A 289 36.94 -30.65 -13.93
C ASP A 289 38.04 -31.41 -13.16
N TYR A 290 37.78 -32.66 -12.77
CA TYR A 290 38.82 -33.66 -12.48
C TYR A 290 38.23 -35.06 -12.63
N GLY A 291 38.47 -35.67 -13.79
CA GLY A 291 38.11 -37.07 -14.11
C GLY A 291 38.56 -37.45 -15.51
#